data_AF-A0A2I0CV58-F1
#
_entry.id   AF-A0A2I0CV58-F1
#
_cell.length_a   1.000
_cell.length_b   1.000
_cell.length_c   1.000
_cell.angle_alpha   90.00
_cell.angle_beta   90.00
_cell.angle_gamma   90.00
#
_symmetry.space_group_name_H-M   'P 1'
#
loop_
_entity.id
_entity.type
_entity.pdbx_description
1 polymer ?
#
loop_
_entity_poly.entity_id
_entity_poly.type
_entity_poly.pdbx_seq_one_letter_code
_entity_poly.pdbx_strand_id
1 'polypeptide(L)'
;LTVYSKNHAKKTESGKGLAVGHEFTLPFTEVLRNLFRGHSDDIIETGDGCALLVSFRDIANDANALNSHKKDFRIERPEIDRFGKFDDVTLQALPIIPKTLADAQQWAAWTLRENIRYYTNEIGYTELRESAARSWEDHYSSEEILESLPSYDKMRTTLEEERNTDSERYWYITAPFLLTKKEVE
;
A
#
# COMPACT_ATOMS: atom_id res chain seq x y z
N LEU A 1 -8.44 1.27 22.36
CA LEU A 1 -8.57 2.68 21.93
C LEU A 1 -9.70 3.30 22.73
N THR A 2 -9.37 4.20 23.68
CA THR A 2 -10.39 4.96 24.42
C THR A 2 -10.80 6.14 23.54
N VAL A 3 -12.01 6.09 22.99
CA VAL A 3 -12.52 7.16 22.12
C VAL A 3 -13.44 8.05 22.95
N TYR A 4 -13.04 9.30 23.17
CA TYR A 4 -13.89 10.30 23.82
C TYR A 4 -14.85 10.90 22.80
N SER A 5 -16.13 10.55 22.87
CA SER A 5 -17.18 11.24 22.11
C SER A 5 -17.66 12.46 22.90
N LYS A 6 -17.45 13.67 22.37
CA LYS A 6 -18.23 14.85 22.76
C LYS A 6 -19.48 14.89 21.89
N ASN A 7 -20.54 14.23 22.33
CA ASN A 7 -21.85 14.39 21.71
C ASN A 7 -22.29 15.85 21.81
N HIS A 8 -22.35 16.55 20.67
CA HIS A 8 -23.05 17.83 20.57
C HIS A 8 -24.55 17.55 20.66
N ALA A 9 -25.06 17.49 21.89
CA ALA A 9 -26.50 17.56 22.13
C ALA A 9 -27.02 18.87 21.54
N LYS A 10 -28.00 18.76 20.63
CA LYS A 10 -28.80 19.91 20.18
C LYS A 10 -29.30 20.66 21.43
N LYS A 11 -29.02 21.96 21.49
CA LYS A 11 -29.55 22.88 22.49
C LYS A 11 -31.08 22.80 22.49
N THR A 12 -31.66 22.04 23.41
CA THR A 12 -32.96 22.34 23.98
C THR A 12 -32.73 23.30 25.16
N GLU A 13 -33.57 24.32 25.23
CA GLU A 13 -33.50 25.40 26.19
C GLU A 13 -33.50 24.88 27.63
N SER A 14 -32.72 25.54 28.48
CA SER A 14 -32.71 25.40 29.95
C SER A 14 -32.30 24.03 30.51
N GLY A 15 -31.02 23.88 30.84
CA GLY A 15 -30.55 22.81 31.71
C GLY A 15 -29.06 22.59 31.57
N LYS A 16 -28.31 22.63 32.68
CA LYS A 16 -26.89 22.25 32.75
C LYS A 16 -26.73 20.85 32.15
N GLY A 17 -26.27 20.76 30.90
CA GLY A 17 -25.95 19.49 30.26
C GLY A 17 -24.71 18.90 30.92
N LEU A 18 -24.90 17.98 31.88
CA LEU A 18 -23.85 17.05 32.25
C LEU A 18 -23.57 16.20 31.00
N ALA A 19 -22.40 16.37 30.40
CA ALA A 19 -21.88 15.42 29.44
C ALA A 19 -21.62 14.11 30.20
N VAL A 20 -22.58 13.18 30.16
CA VAL A 20 -22.39 11.83 30.66
C VAL A 20 -21.50 11.12 29.63
N GLY A 21 -20.20 11.08 29.90
CA GLY A 21 -19.27 10.27 29.13
C GLY A 21 -19.59 8.80 29.38
N HIS A 22 -20.17 8.12 28.40
CA HIS A 22 -20.23 6.67 28.42
C HIS A 22 -18.90 6.14 27.88
N GLU A 23 -18.15 5.45 28.73
CA GLU A 23 -17.00 4.67 28.29
C GLU A 23 -17.52 3.39 27.62
N PHE A 24 -17.07 3.13 26.40
CA PHE A 24 -17.44 1.95 25.64
C PHE A 24 -16.18 1.31 25.06
N THR A 25 -16.22 -0.02 24.94
CA THR A 25 -15.13 -0.81 24.36
C THR A 25 -15.66 -1.47 23.10
N LEU A 26 -15.11 -1.07 21.95
CA LEU A 26 -15.32 -1.76 20.69
C LEU A 26 -14.03 -2.46 20.26
N PRO A 27 -14.10 -3.67 19.66
CA PRO A 27 -13.00 -4.24 18.92
C PRO A 27 -12.53 -3.29 17.82
N PHE A 28 -11.21 -3.20 17.61
CA PHE A 28 -10.64 -2.31 16.59
C PHE A 28 -11.17 -2.64 15.18
N THR A 29 -11.41 -3.91 14.88
CA THR A 29 -12.03 -4.40 13.65
C THR A 29 -13.43 -3.82 13.42
N GLU A 30 -14.25 -3.75 14.46
CA GLU A 30 -15.60 -3.20 14.39
C GLU A 30 -15.58 -1.67 14.22
N VAL A 31 -14.61 -1.00 14.85
CA VAL A 31 -14.35 0.43 14.60
C VAL A 31 -13.99 0.65 13.14
N LEU A 32 -13.03 -0.11 12.60
CA LEU A 32 -12.64 0.01 11.19
C LEU A 32 -13.81 -0.26 10.24
N ARG A 33 -14.63 -1.30 10.48
CA ARG A 33 -15.81 -1.59 9.64
C ARG A 33 -16.84 -0.46 9.67
N ASN A 34 -17.02 0.20 10.82
CA ASN A 34 -17.89 1.37 10.92
C ASN A 34 -17.28 2.60 10.23
N LEU A 35 -15.98 2.78 10.34
CA LEU A 35 -15.25 3.87 9.71
C LEU A 35 -15.23 3.74 8.18
N PHE A 36 -15.14 2.52 7.66
CA PHE A 36 -15.13 2.19 6.24
C PHE A 36 -16.43 1.51 5.78
N ARG A 37 -17.61 1.99 6.20
CA ARG A 37 -18.92 1.34 5.89
C ARG A 37 -19.18 0.99 4.42
N GLY A 38 -18.59 1.71 3.46
CA GLY A 38 -18.69 1.40 2.03
C GLY A 38 -17.69 0.36 1.50
N HIS A 39 -16.75 -0.04 2.35
CA HIS A 39 -15.59 -0.90 2.08
C HIS A 39 -15.35 -1.89 3.23
N SER A 40 -16.41 -2.25 3.98
CA SER A 40 -16.26 -3.14 5.14
C SER A 40 -15.72 -4.51 4.77
N ASP A 41 -16.03 -4.96 3.55
CA ASP A 41 -15.56 -6.23 2.98
C ASP A 41 -14.09 -6.16 2.56
N ASP A 42 -13.54 -4.96 2.46
CA ASP A 42 -12.12 -4.73 2.17
C ASP A 42 -11.28 -4.75 3.45
N ILE A 43 -11.85 -5.00 4.64
CA ILE A 43 -11.09 -5.11 5.88
C ILE A 43 -10.90 -6.58 6.23
N ILE A 44 -9.63 -7.00 6.32
CA ILE A 44 -9.26 -8.36 6.73
C ILE A 44 -8.51 -8.36 8.06
N GLU A 45 -8.74 -9.41 8.83
CA GLU A 45 -7.96 -9.72 10.02
C GLU A 45 -6.70 -10.50 9.62
N THR A 46 -5.58 -10.11 10.20
CA THR A 46 -4.24 -10.68 10.01
C THR A 46 -3.70 -11.08 11.38
N GLY A 47 -2.67 -11.92 11.44
CA GLY A 47 -2.08 -12.35 12.72
C GLY A 47 -1.65 -11.17 13.63
N ASP A 48 -1.26 -10.05 13.02
CA ASP A 48 -0.74 -8.86 13.71
C ASP A 48 -1.76 -7.71 13.84
N GLY A 49 -3.02 -7.90 13.41
CA GLY A 49 -4.06 -6.87 13.49
C GLY A 49 -4.98 -6.85 12.28
N CYS A 50 -5.34 -5.66 11.80
CA CYS A 50 -6.21 -5.50 10.63
C CYS A 50 -5.45 -4.88 9.48
N ALA A 51 -5.80 -5.29 8.26
CA ALA A 51 -5.31 -4.68 7.04
C ALA A 51 -6.46 -4.33 6.10
N LEU A 52 -6.24 -3.34 5.25
CA LEU A 52 -7.18 -2.91 4.23
C LEU A 52 -6.75 -3.44 2.85
N LEU A 53 -7.66 -4.13 2.17
CA LEU A 53 -7.54 -4.52 0.78
C LEU A 53 -7.68 -3.28 -0.11
N VAL A 54 -6.66 -3.01 -0.91
CA VAL A 54 -6.60 -1.84 -1.79
C VAL A 54 -6.31 -2.27 -3.22
N SER A 55 -6.96 -1.58 -4.18
CA SER A 55 -6.58 -1.75 -5.58
C SER A 55 -5.26 -1.03 -5.85
N PHE A 56 -4.43 -1.58 -6.74
CA PHE A 56 -3.17 -0.92 -7.10
C PHE A 56 -3.42 0.47 -7.69
N ARG A 57 -4.52 0.62 -8.45
CA ARG A 57 -4.92 1.89 -9.07
C ARG A 57 -5.12 3.02 -8.05
N ASP A 58 -5.64 2.70 -6.86
CA ASP A 58 -5.93 3.71 -5.83
C ASP A 58 -4.68 4.19 -5.08
N ILE A 59 -3.57 3.47 -5.21
CA ILE A 59 -2.29 3.76 -4.56
C ILE A 59 -1.13 3.95 -5.54
N ALA A 60 -1.37 3.86 -6.85
CA ALA A 60 -0.32 3.88 -7.88
C ALA A 60 0.57 5.13 -7.85
N ASN A 61 0.05 6.25 -7.35
CA ASN A 61 0.78 7.52 -7.23
C ASN A 61 1.32 7.78 -5.81
N ASP A 62 1.13 6.84 -4.89
CA ASP A 62 1.56 6.93 -3.49
C ASP A 62 2.76 6.00 -3.27
N ALA A 63 3.93 6.44 -3.68
CA ALA A 63 5.16 5.67 -3.57
C ALA A 63 5.50 5.30 -2.11
N ASN A 64 5.09 6.12 -1.14
CA ASN A 64 5.27 5.80 0.27
C ASN A 64 4.40 4.62 0.66
N ALA A 65 3.11 4.65 0.34
CA ALA A 65 2.22 3.52 0.62
C ALA A 65 2.66 2.23 -0.09
N LEU A 66 3.08 2.34 -1.35
CA LEU A 66 3.57 1.21 -2.13
C LEU A 66 4.85 0.60 -1.55
N ASN A 67 5.75 1.39 -0.96
CA ASN A 67 6.99 0.89 -0.35
C ASN A 67 6.80 0.40 1.09
N SER A 68 5.97 1.09 1.90
CA SER A 68 5.83 0.77 3.33
C SER A 68 4.71 -0.23 3.62
N HIS A 69 3.89 -0.57 2.62
CA HIS A 69 2.67 -1.38 2.75
C HIS A 69 1.73 -0.84 3.83
N LYS A 70 1.72 0.48 4.00
CA LYS A 70 0.96 1.20 5.03
C LYS A 70 0.48 2.51 4.47
N LYS A 71 -0.75 2.91 4.79
CA LYS A 71 -1.33 4.17 4.31
C LYS A 71 -2.11 4.88 5.41
N ASP A 72 -2.05 6.21 5.37
CA ASP A 72 -2.87 7.07 6.22
C ASP A 72 -4.24 7.26 5.57
N PHE A 73 -5.31 7.11 6.35
CA PHE A 73 -6.67 7.31 5.90
C PHE A 73 -7.34 8.41 6.71
N ARG A 74 -7.77 9.46 6.03
CA ARG A 74 -8.61 10.50 6.62
C ARG A 74 -10.06 10.20 6.30
N ILE A 75 -10.88 10.16 7.34
CA ILE A 75 -12.32 9.94 7.25
C ILE A 75 -13.00 11.18 7.81
N GLU A 76 -13.71 11.88 6.94
CA GLU A 76 -14.43 13.09 7.31
C GLU A 76 -15.70 12.73 8.05
N ARG A 77 -15.84 13.30 9.26
CA ARG A 77 -17.01 13.17 10.14
C ARG A 77 -17.69 11.79 10.14
N PRO A 78 -16.98 10.71 10.52
CA PRO A 78 -17.55 9.37 10.48
C PRO A 78 -18.72 9.24 11.45
N GLU A 79 -19.65 8.36 11.10
CA GLU A 79 -20.76 7.96 11.96
C GLU A 79 -20.58 6.49 12.34
N ILE A 80 -20.43 6.23 13.64
CA ILE A 80 -20.30 4.87 14.18
C ILE A 80 -21.66 4.47 14.75
N ASP A 81 -22.13 3.27 14.40
CA ASP A 81 -23.48 2.84 14.75
C ASP A 81 -23.63 2.81 16.26
N ARG A 82 -24.73 3.33 16.79
CA ARG A 82 -24.99 3.45 18.24
C ARG A 82 -24.10 4.44 19.00
N PHE A 83 -23.07 5.02 18.39
CA PHE A 83 -22.16 6.00 19.03
C PHE A 83 -22.26 7.41 18.44
N GLY A 84 -22.95 7.56 17.30
CA GLY A 84 -23.23 8.85 16.68
C GLY A 84 -22.10 9.34 15.78
N LYS A 85 -22.07 10.65 15.55
CA LYS A 85 -21.12 11.32 14.64
C LYS A 85 -19.89 11.81 15.38
N PHE A 86 -18.74 11.62 14.77
CA PHE A 86 -17.45 12.07 15.25
C PHE A 86 -16.94 13.23 14.40
N ASP A 87 -15.94 13.95 14.91
CA ASP A 87 -15.12 14.85 14.10
C ASP A 87 -14.23 14.04 13.14
N ASP A 88 -13.52 14.72 12.25
CA ASP A 88 -12.60 14.07 11.32
C ASP A 88 -11.60 13.14 12.04
N VAL A 89 -11.51 11.91 11.57
CA VAL A 89 -10.61 10.88 12.10
C VAL A 89 -9.50 10.64 11.10
N THR A 90 -8.27 10.59 11.58
CA THR A 90 -7.12 10.12 10.79
C THR A 90 -6.63 8.81 11.37
N LEU A 91 -6.68 7.75 10.58
CA LEU A 91 -6.04 6.47 10.85
C LEU A 91 -4.64 6.53 10.24
N GLN A 92 -3.61 6.42 11.08
CA GLN A 92 -2.23 6.48 10.63
C GLN A 92 -1.65 5.09 10.41
N ALA A 93 -0.84 4.97 9.37
CA ALA A 93 -0.03 3.81 9.05
C ALA A 93 -0.81 2.48 9.04
N LEU A 94 -2.05 2.49 8.54
CA LEU A 94 -2.88 1.30 8.45
C LEU A 94 -2.26 0.33 7.44
N PRO A 95 -2.03 -0.94 7.79
CA PRO A 95 -1.53 -1.94 6.85
C PRO A 95 -2.46 -2.07 5.64
N ILE A 96 -1.85 -2.15 4.45
CA ILE A 96 -2.57 -2.33 3.19
C ILE A 96 -2.05 -3.55 2.44
N ILE A 97 -2.97 -4.27 1.80
CA ILE A 97 -2.70 -5.52 1.06
C ILE A 97 -3.38 -5.40 -0.31
N PRO A 98 -2.83 -5.98 -1.39
CA PRO A 98 -3.51 -6.02 -2.67
C PRO A 98 -4.89 -6.66 -2.55
N LYS A 99 -5.90 -6.07 -3.18
CA LYS A 99 -7.27 -6.59 -3.17
C LYS A 99 -7.45 -7.85 -4.03
N THR A 100 -6.71 -7.94 -5.12
CA THR A 100 -6.76 -9.06 -6.05
C THR A 100 -5.36 -9.53 -6.44
N LEU A 101 -5.26 -10.74 -7.00
CA LEU A 101 -4.01 -11.23 -7.58
C LEU A 101 -3.46 -10.27 -8.65
N ALA A 102 -4.34 -9.70 -9.48
CA ALA A 102 -3.95 -8.73 -10.49
C ALA A 102 -3.39 -7.42 -9.88
N ASP A 103 -3.91 -7.00 -8.73
CA ASP A 103 -3.33 -5.88 -7.97
C ASP A 103 -1.96 -6.25 -7.40
N ALA A 104 -1.81 -7.47 -6.87
CA ALA A 104 -0.54 -7.96 -6.33
C ALA A 104 0.55 -8.04 -7.42
N GLN A 105 0.19 -8.51 -8.63
CA GLN A 105 1.07 -8.55 -9.79
C GLN A 105 1.52 -7.16 -10.23
N GLN A 106 0.59 -6.19 -10.31
CA GLN A 106 0.93 -4.80 -10.65
C GLN A 106 1.84 -4.16 -9.59
N TRP A 107 1.55 -4.42 -8.31
CA TRP A 107 2.36 -3.91 -7.21
C TRP A 107 3.76 -4.54 -7.21
N ALA A 108 3.87 -5.86 -7.38
CA ALA A 108 5.15 -6.54 -7.52
C ALA A 108 5.95 -6.02 -8.72
N ALA A 109 5.29 -5.75 -9.86
CA ALA A 109 5.93 -5.16 -11.03
C ALA A 109 6.43 -3.73 -10.77
N TRP A 110 5.65 -2.92 -10.04
CA TRP A 110 6.06 -1.60 -9.61
C TRP A 110 7.27 -1.67 -8.67
N THR A 111 7.21 -2.52 -7.65
CA THR A 111 8.29 -2.73 -6.68
C THR A 111 9.55 -3.22 -7.37
N LEU A 112 9.44 -4.17 -8.31
CA LEU A 112 10.57 -4.63 -9.12
C LEU A 112 11.21 -3.48 -9.87
N ARG A 113 10.41 -2.66 -10.58
CA ARG A 113 10.92 -1.51 -11.35
C ARG A 113 11.62 -0.49 -10.45
N GLU A 114 11.04 -0.15 -9.30
CA GLU A 114 11.59 0.82 -8.35
C GLU A 114 12.88 0.34 -7.66
N ASN A 115 13.08 -0.98 -7.58
CA ASN A 115 14.29 -1.57 -7.00
C ASN A 115 15.43 -1.74 -8.02
N ILE A 116 15.15 -1.65 -9.33
CA ILE A 116 16.19 -1.60 -10.37
C ILE A 116 16.76 -0.17 -10.40
N ARG A 117 17.52 0.19 -9.36
CA ARG A 117 18.19 1.50 -9.20
C ARG A 117 19.64 1.50 -9.68
N TYR A 118 20.20 0.31 -9.84
CA TYR A 118 21.59 0.09 -10.21
C TYR A 118 21.66 -1.04 -11.24
N TYR A 119 22.86 -1.27 -11.78
CA TYR A 119 23.11 -2.44 -12.61
C TYR A 119 22.74 -3.72 -11.86
N THR A 120 21.89 -4.52 -12.48
CA THR A 120 21.46 -5.82 -11.95
C THR A 120 21.77 -6.87 -13.01
N ASN A 121 22.65 -7.81 -12.68
CA ASN A 121 22.88 -8.98 -13.53
C ASN A 121 21.70 -9.97 -13.42
N GLU A 122 21.71 -11.05 -14.22
CA GLU A 122 20.62 -12.02 -14.23
C GLU A 122 20.33 -12.62 -12.84
N ILE A 123 21.37 -12.87 -12.05
CA ILE A 123 21.25 -13.43 -10.69
C ILE A 123 20.56 -12.42 -9.78
N GLY A 124 21.08 -11.20 -9.67
CA GLY A 124 20.49 -10.15 -8.84
C GLY A 124 19.08 -9.78 -9.29
N TYR A 125 18.77 -9.92 -10.59
CA TYR A 125 17.45 -9.62 -11.10
C TYR A 125 16.46 -10.71 -10.72
N THR A 126 16.91 -11.97 -10.74
CA THR A 126 16.13 -13.10 -10.24
C THR A 126 15.84 -12.93 -8.75
N GLU A 127 16.83 -12.53 -7.95
CA GLU A 127 16.63 -12.22 -6.52
C GLU A 127 15.62 -11.09 -6.31
N LEU A 128 15.69 -10.01 -7.10
CA LEU A 128 14.71 -8.92 -7.03
C LEU A 128 13.30 -9.38 -7.42
N ARG A 129 13.17 -10.22 -8.46
CA ARG A 129 11.88 -10.80 -8.87
C ARG A 129 11.29 -11.67 -7.78
N GLU A 130 12.09 -12.56 -7.21
CA GLU A 130 11.67 -13.42 -6.11
C GLU A 130 11.27 -12.58 -4.89
N SER A 131 12.05 -11.56 -4.53
CA SER A 131 11.72 -10.67 -3.41
C SER A 131 10.41 -9.92 -3.64
N ALA A 132 10.17 -9.43 -4.86
CA ALA A 132 8.94 -8.74 -5.21
C ALA A 132 7.72 -9.68 -5.14
N ALA A 133 7.88 -10.95 -5.54
CA ALA A 133 6.82 -11.95 -5.45
C ALA A 133 6.54 -12.41 -4.01
N ARG A 134 7.60 -12.69 -3.22
CA ARG A 134 7.49 -13.11 -1.81
C ARG A 134 6.82 -12.08 -0.92
N SER A 135 6.83 -10.80 -1.31
CA SER A 135 6.18 -9.71 -0.57
C SER A 135 4.69 -9.96 -0.32
N TRP A 136 4.06 -10.86 -1.08
CA TRP A 136 2.63 -11.16 -1.00
C TRP A 136 2.33 -12.66 -0.79
N GLU A 137 3.32 -13.47 -0.41
CA GLU A 137 3.19 -14.93 -0.31
C GLU A 137 2.17 -15.41 0.72
N ASP A 138 1.92 -14.59 1.75
CA ASP A 138 0.91 -14.85 2.77
C ASP A 138 -0.53 -14.77 2.23
N HIS A 139 -0.72 -14.18 1.04
CA HIS A 139 -2.05 -13.89 0.47
C HIS A 139 -2.26 -14.45 -0.93
N TYR A 140 -1.19 -14.59 -1.72
CA TYR A 140 -1.23 -15.01 -3.12
C TYR A 140 -0.09 -15.96 -3.43
N SER A 141 -0.25 -16.78 -4.48
CA SER A 141 0.83 -17.66 -4.92
C SER A 141 1.99 -16.84 -5.49
N SER A 142 3.16 -16.98 -4.86
CA SER A 142 4.41 -16.40 -5.34
C SER A 142 4.73 -16.84 -6.77
N GLU A 143 4.35 -18.05 -7.16
CA GLU A 143 4.54 -18.57 -8.53
C GLU A 143 3.70 -17.80 -9.55
N GLU A 144 2.41 -17.59 -9.26
CA GLU A 144 1.50 -16.82 -10.13
C GLU A 144 1.93 -15.35 -10.27
N ILE A 145 2.51 -14.78 -9.21
CA ILE A 145 3.09 -13.44 -9.27
C ILE A 145 4.37 -13.45 -10.12
N LEU A 146 5.28 -14.39 -9.90
CA LEU A 146 6.53 -14.52 -10.65
C LEU A 146 6.29 -14.66 -12.15
N GLU A 147 5.31 -15.47 -12.54
CA GLU A 147 4.91 -15.68 -13.95
C GLU A 147 4.47 -14.38 -14.64
N SER A 148 3.87 -13.45 -13.90
CA SER A 148 3.46 -12.14 -14.44
C SER A 148 4.63 -11.17 -14.65
N LEU A 149 5.71 -11.36 -13.89
CA LEU A 149 6.87 -10.45 -13.91
C LEU A 149 7.72 -10.69 -15.17
N PRO A 150 8.30 -9.64 -15.77
CA PRO A 150 9.13 -9.79 -16.96
C PRO A 150 10.36 -10.65 -16.70
N SER A 151 10.78 -11.44 -17.67
CA SER A 151 12.09 -12.12 -17.65
C SER A 151 13.23 -11.11 -17.71
N TYR A 152 14.45 -11.56 -17.41
CA TYR A 152 15.65 -10.72 -17.46
C TYR A 152 15.86 -10.12 -18.86
N ASP A 153 15.75 -10.94 -19.91
CA ASP A 153 15.87 -10.47 -21.29
C ASP A 153 14.78 -9.46 -21.67
N LYS A 154 13.54 -9.70 -21.24
CA LYS A 154 12.43 -8.77 -21.53
C LYS A 154 12.63 -7.44 -20.82
N MET A 155 13.06 -7.46 -19.55
CA MET A 155 13.43 -6.27 -18.80
C MET A 155 14.56 -5.51 -19.50
N ARG A 156 15.62 -6.21 -19.95
CA ARG A 156 16.74 -5.58 -20.67
C ARG A 156 16.25 -4.82 -21.90
N THR A 157 15.42 -5.45 -22.73
CA THR A 157 14.86 -4.81 -23.93
C THR A 157 14.01 -3.58 -23.56
N THR A 158 13.12 -3.69 -22.57
CA THR A 158 12.28 -2.56 -22.13
C THR A 158 13.11 -1.39 -21.59
N LEU A 159 14.15 -1.66 -20.79
CA LEU A 159 15.03 -0.61 -20.26
C LEU A 159 15.89 0.04 -21.35
N GLU A 160 16.30 -0.70 -22.37
CA GLU A 160 16.99 -0.14 -23.54
C GLU A 160 16.09 0.80 -24.35
N GLU A 161 14.81 0.46 -24.51
CA GLU A 161 13.80 1.29 -25.16
C GLU A 161 13.49 2.55 -24.34
N GLU A 162 13.28 2.41 -23.03
CA GLU A 162 13.02 3.52 -22.12
C GLU A 162 14.23 4.48 -22.03
N ARG A 163 15.47 3.96 -22.06
CA ARG A 163 16.70 4.77 -22.16
C ARG A 163 16.71 5.66 -23.39
N ASN A 164 16.28 5.15 -24.54
CA ASN A 164 16.25 5.95 -25.77
C ASN A 164 15.26 7.12 -25.65
N THR A 165 14.36 7.07 -24.68
CA THR A 165 13.37 8.10 -24.39
C THR A 165 13.81 9.05 -23.27
N ASP A 166 14.50 8.56 -22.23
CA ASP A 166 14.96 9.36 -21.08
C ASP A 166 16.34 8.90 -20.57
N SER A 167 17.40 9.37 -21.23
CA SER A 167 18.78 8.92 -20.94
C SER A 167 19.30 9.30 -19.54
N GLU A 168 18.80 10.38 -18.95
CA GLU A 168 19.25 10.83 -17.62
C GLU A 168 18.64 9.98 -16.52
N ARG A 169 17.36 9.60 -16.63
CA ARG A 169 16.71 8.74 -15.65
C ARG A 169 17.29 7.33 -15.62
N TYR A 170 17.73 6.84 -16.77
CA TYR A 170 18.20 5.47 -16.99
C TYR A 170 19.73 5.35 -17.09
N TRP A 171 20.48 6.36 -16.61
CA TRP A 171 21.94 6.42 -16.72
C TRP A 171 22.65 5.17 -16.14
N TYR A 172 22.10 4.55 -15.10
CA TYR A 172 22.67 3.36 -14.45
C TYR A 172 22.69 2.11 -15.35
N ILE A 173 21.91 2.10 -16.44
CA ILE A 173 21.97 1.07 -17.49
C ILE A 173 23.23 1.23 -18.38
N THR A 174 23.86 2.42 -18.42
CA THR A 174 25.03 2.69 -19.27
C THR A 174 26.40 2.41 -18.63
N ALA A 175 26.50 2.26 -17.32
CA ALA A 175 27.80 2.08 -16.64
C ALA A 175 28.61 0.84 -17.13
N PRO A 176 28.00 -0.33 -17.40
CA PRO A 176 28.76 -1.49 -17.88
C PRO A 176 29.18 -1.39 -19.35
N PHE A 177 28.45 -0.66 -20.19
CA PHE A 177 28.79 -0.51 -21.62
C PHE A 177 30.03 0.36 -21.84
N LEU A 178 30.28 1.30 -20.92
CA LEU A 178 31.50 2.11 -20.89
C LEU A 178 32.69 1.37 -20.24
N LEU A 179 32.45 0.44 -19.31
CA LEU A 179 33.50 -0.38 -18.68
C LEU A 179 33.95 -1.53 -19.58
N THR A 180 33.02 -2.26 -20.20
CA THR A 180 33.36 -3.38 -21.11
C THR A 180 33.94 -2.93 -22.45
N LYS A 181 33.61 -1.73 -22.96
CA LYS A 181 34.31 -1.18 -24.15
C LYS A 181 35.73 -0.71 -23.85
N LYS A 182 36.01 -0.24 -22.63
CA LYS A 182 37.35 0.25 -22.25
C LYS A 182 38.38 -0.86 -22.03
N GLU A 183 37.95 -2.09 -21.77
CA GLU A 183 38.85 -3.23 -21.65
C GLU A 183 39.18 -3.87 -23.02
N VAL A 184 38.56 -3.41 -24.11
CA VAL A 184 38.72 -3.96 -25.47
C VAL A 184 39.22 -2.90 -26.48
N GLU A 185 39.67 -1.73 -26.02
CA GLU A 185 40.40 -0.73 -26.84
C GLU A 185 41.87 -0.63 -26.43
#